data_AF-A0A1Q8ANZ2-F1
#
_entry.id   AF-A0A1Q8ANZ2-F1
#
_cell.length_a   1.000
_cell.length_b   1.000
_cell.length_c   1.000
_cell.angle_alpha   90.00
_cell.angle_beta   90.00
_cell.angle_gamma   90.00
#
_symmetry.space_group_name_H-M   'P 1'
#
loop_
_entity.id
_entity.type
_entity.pdbx_description
1 polymer ?
#
loop_
_entity_poly.entity_id
_entity_poly.type
_entity_poly.pdbx_seq_one_letter_code
_entity_poly.pdbx_strand_id
1 'polypeptide(L)'
;MKSVVGPFVIAVLLALAGAAFWMAGQTERRLAEVHQQLAVLRYGDAMNDDEDVDASLGVARRLPRVGESLANEVRNERALAQYWQTEYAAIEPKRDASGIITETDPQLLLVGANAEFRASQHATDRAETLRRLDRVVKTYGDVLRTQSSPDVSYNYEYAVRLRENLSRGRQTPLKSSDMRVAQKTAAEAASDLPVGPTLHGYPGGPPKGTDMSQFKIVIPKRGEERKDNPEAGKGGAKVRKG
;
A
#
# COMPACT_ATOMS: atom_id res chain seq x y z
N MET A 1 -67.85 3.61 20.29
CA MET A 1 -66.46 3.46 20.79
C MET A 1 -65.52 3.94 19.70
N LYS A 2 -64.82 5.05 19.91
CA LYS A 2 -63.96 5.68 18.89
C LYS A 2 -62.75 4.76 18.65
N SER A 3 -62.46 4.45 17.39
CA SER A 3 -61.48 3.44 16.97
C SER A 3 -60.09 3.69 17.56
N VAL A 4 -59.70 2.88 18.56
CA VAL A 4 -58.36 2.86 19.18
C VAL A 4 -57.34 2.15 18.27
N VAL A 5 -57.82 1.45 17.24
CA VAL A 5 -56.98 0.67 16.32
C VAL A 5 -56.08 1.56 15.47
N GLY A 6 -56.58 2.71 15.00
CA GLY A 6 -55.80 3.67 14.20
C GLY A 6 -54.54 4.19 14.91
N PRO A 7 -54.65 4.81 16.09
CA PRO A 7 -53.49 5.31 16.82
C PRO A 7 -52.54 4.19 17.28
N PHE A 8 -53.06 2.98 17.57
CA PHE A 8 -52.21 1.84 17.93
C PHE A 8 -51.32 1.39 16.75
N VAL A 9 -51.88 1.28 15.54
CA VAL A 9 -51.10 0.94 14.34
C VAL A 9 -50.03 1.99 14.07
N ILE A 10 -50.35 3.28 14.22
CA ILE A 10 -49.36 4.37 14.04
C ILE A 10 -48.24 4.27 15.08
N ALA A 11 -48.58 4.00 16.35
CA ALA A 11 -47.58 3.84 17.40
C ALA A 11 -46.62 2.67 17.12
N VAL A 12 -47.14 1.54 16.62
CA VAL A 12 -46.32 0.39 16.20
C VAL A 12 -45.40 0.76 15.04
N LEU A 13 -45.90 1.47 14.03
CA LEU A 13 -45.08 1.91 12.89
C LEU A 13 -43.97 2.87 13.32
N LEU A 14 -44.26 3.82 14.22
CA LEU A 14 -43.26 4.74 14.76
C LEU A 14 -42.22 4.02 15.63
N ALA A 15 -42.63 3.04 16.43
CA ALA A 15 -41.72 2.23 17.23
C ALA A 15 -40.77 1.41 16.34
N LEU A 16 -41.29 0.80 15.26
CA LEU A 16 -40.48 0.07 14.28
C LEU A 16 -39.51 1.00 13.53
N ALA A 17 -39.97 2.19 13.12
CA ALA A 17 -39.11 3.18 12.49
C ALA A 17 -38.00 3.68 13.45
N GLY A 18 -38.35 3.94 14.71
CA GLY A 18 -37.40 4.33 15.75
C GLY A 18 -36.35 3.24 16.02
N ALA A 19 -36.78 1.98 16.10
CA ALA A 19 -35.86 0.85 16.24
C ALA A 19 -34.93 0.72 15.02
N ALA A 20 -35.43 0.94 13.81
CA ALA A 20 -34.61 0.93 12.60
C ALA A 20 -33.55 2.04 12.59
N PHE A 21 -33.92 3.27 12.98
CA PHE A 21 -32.95 4.37 13.10
C PHE A 21 -31.92 4.13 14.21
N TRP A 22 -32.34 3.54 15.33
CA TRP A 22 -31.44 3.17 16.40
C TRP A 22 -30.42 2.11 15.96
N MET A 23 -30.88 1.07 15.24
CA MET A 23 -29.99 0.07 14.65
C MET A 23 -29.01 0.70 13.64
N ALA A 24 -29.49 1.56 12.75
CA ALA A 24 -28.63 2.26 11.79
C ALA A 24 -27.55 3.11 12.47
N GLY A 25 -27.92 3.86 13.51
CA GLY A 25 -26.95 4.65 14.28
C GLY A 25 -25.92 3.80 15.02
N GLN A 26 -26.29 2.59 15.45
CA GLN A 26 -25.34 1.66 16.06
C GLN A 26 -24.38 1.04 15.05
N THR A 27 -24.84 0.76 13.83
CA THR A 27 -23.97 0.28 12.74
C THR A 27 -22.99 1.37 12.28
N GLU A 28 -23.43 2.63 12.17
CA GLU A 28 -22.57 3.76 11.82
C GLU A 28 -21.46 3.97 12.85
N ARG A 29 -21.77 3.85 14.15
CA ARG A 29 -20.76 3.98 15.21
C ARG A 29 -19.68 2.90 15.13
N ARG A 30 -20.08 1.65 14.87
CA ARG A 30 -19.12 0.54 14.72
C ARG A 30 -18.26 0.71 13.48
N LEU A 31 -18.85 1.16 12.37
CA LEU A 31 -18.09 1.46 11.16
C LEU A 31 -17.09 2.59 11.38
N ALA A 32 -17.49 3.64 12.10
CA ALA A 32 -16.59 4.73 12.48
C ALA A 32 -15.43 4.24 13.37
N GLU A 33 -15.67 3.25 14.23
CA GLU A 33 -14.63 2.62 15.04
C GLU A 33 -13.64 1.83 14.17
N VAL A 34 -14.11 1.07 13.18
CA VAL A 34 -13.24 0.42 12.18
C VAL A 34 -12.40 1.44 11.43
N HIS A 35 -13.01 2.53 10.94
CA HIS A 35 -12.31 3.64 10.28
C HIS A 35 -11.23 4.25 11.19
N GLN A 36 -11.54 4.46 12.47
CA GLN A 36 -10.58 4.94 13.45
C GLN A 36 -9.43 3.95 13.65
N GLN A 37 -9.71 2.66 13.77
CA GLN A 37 -8.69 1.62 13.96
C GLN A 37 -7.75 1.55 12.74
N LEU A 38 -8.28 1.65 11.52
CA LEU A 38 -7.49 1.71 10.29
C LEU A 38 -6.63 2.96 10.21
N ALA A 39 -7.18 4.12 10.60
CA ALA A 39 -6.42 5.37 10.67
C ALA A 39 -5.28 5.31 11.71
N VAL A 40 -5.44 4.51 12.78
CA VAL A 40 -4.45 4.30 13.84
C VAL A 40 -3.59 3.05 13.59
N LEU A 41 -3.65 2.47 12.38
CA LEU A 41 -2.83 1.32 11.93
C LEU A 41 -3.08 0.02 12.74
N ARG A 42 -4.25 -0.12 13.37
CA ARG A 42 -4.66 -1.30 14.15
C ARG A 42 -5.42 -2.30 13.28
N TYR A 43 -4.74 -2.83 12.26
CA TYR A 43 -5.39 -3.65 11.24
C TYR A 43 -5.96 -4.98 11.77
N GLY A 44 -5.31 -5.58 12.77
CA GLY A 44 -5.76 -6.85 13.36
C GLY A 44 -7.06 -6.71 14.16
N ASP A 45 -7.20 -5.61 14.90
CA ASP A 45 -8.43 -5.31 15.66
C ASP A 45 -9.59 -5.03 14.69
N ALA A 46 -9.32 -4.26 13.62
CA ALA A 46 -10.30 -3.94 12.58
C ALA A 46 -10.86 -5.17 11.87
N MET A 47 -10.07 -6.25 11.74
CA MET A 47 -10.53 -7.50 11.15
C MET A 47 -11.42 -8.33 12.08
N ASN A 48 -11.16 -8.30 13.39
CA ASN A 48 -11.98 -9.04 14.36
C ASN A 48 -13.34 -8.37 14.57
N ASP A 49 -13.35 -7.04 14.61
CA ASP A 49 -14.59 -6.26 14.73
C ASP A 49 -15.46 -6.37 13.46
N ASP A 50 -14.85 -6.62 12.29
CA ASP A 50 -15.55 -6.83 11.01
C ASP A 50 -16.56 -8.00 11.07
N GLU A 51 -16.21 -9.13 11.69
CA GLU A 51 -17.11 -10.29 11.81
C GLU A 51 -18.37 -9.96 12.64
N ASP A 52 -18.20 -9.18 13.70
CA ASP A 52 -19.28 -8.70 14.56
C ASP A 52 -20.13 -7.61 13.87
N VAL A 53 -19.50 -6.76 13.06
CA VAL A 53 -20.18 -5.78 12.21
C VAL A 53 -21.05 -6.51 11.18
N ASP A 54 -20.51 -7.51 10.50
CA ASP A 54 -21.23 -8.31 9.51
C ASP A 54 -22.47 -9.01 10.07
N ALA A 55 -22.38 -9.53 11.28
CA ALA A 55 -23.53 -10.10 12.00
C ALA A 55 -24.60 -9.03 12.33
N SER A 56 -24.17 -7.83 12.75
CA SER A 56 -25.07 -6.73 13.09
C SER A 56 -25.79 -6.11 11.88
N LEU A 57 -25.22 -6.26 10.68
CA LEU A 57 -25.76 -5.74 9.43
C LEU A 57 -26.90 -6.58 8.83
N GLY A 58 -27.23 -7.74 9.41
CA GLY A 58 -28.20 -8.69 8.83
C GLY A 58 -29.59 -8.10 8.52
N VAL A 59 -30.04 -7.10 9.29
CA VAL A 59 -31.31 -6.40 9.05
C VAL A 59 -31.12 -5.23 8.08
N ALA A 60 -30.05 -4.45 8.22
CA ALA A 60 -29.73 -3.32 7.35
C ALA A 60 -29.47 -3.74 5.89
N ARG A 61 -28.86 -4.92 5.68
CA ARG A 61 -28.65 -5.52 4.34
C ARG A 61 -29.93 -5.77 3.55
N ARG A 62 -31.09 -5.88 4.22
CA ARG A 62 -32.39 -6.11 3.56
C ARG A 62 -33.00 -4.83 2.99
N LEU A 63 -32.45 -3.66 3.32
CA LEU A 63 -32.91 -2.40 2.76
C LEU A 63 -32.28 -2.20 1.37
N PRO A 64 -33.08 -2.19 0.28
CA PRO A 64 -32.55 -1.97 -1.05
C PRO A 64 -31.90 -0.59 -1.11
N ARG A 65 -30.64 -0.54 -1.61
CA ARG A 65 -29.70 0.61 -1.66
C ARG A 65 -28.81 0.81 -0.42
N VAL A 66 -29.38 0.97 0.78
CA VAL A 66 -28.55 1.23 1.99
C VAL A 66 -27.75 -0.01 2.38
N GLY A 67 -28.37 -1.18 2.27
CA GLY A 67 -27.71 -2.44 2.57
C GLY A 67 -26.55 -2.76 1.62
N GLU A 68 -26.66 -2.36 0.36
CA GLU A 68 -25.64 -2.62 -0.66
C GLU A 68 -24.44 -1.67 -0.51
N SER A 69 -24.68 -0.38 -0.29
CA SER A 69 -23.59 0.59 -0.06
C SER A 69 -22.78 0.24 1.19
N LEU A 70 -23.48 -0.11 2.28
CA LEU A 70 -22.85 -0.46 3.55
C LEU A 70 -22.08 -1.78 3.46
N ALA A 71 -22.61 -2.77 2.73
CA ALA A 71 -21.89 -4.03 2.48
C ALA A 71 -20.64 -3.86 1.61
N ASN A 72 -20.65 -2.91 0.67
CA ASN A 72 -19.46 -2.59 -0.13
C ASN A 72 -18.42 -1.83 0.69
N GLU A 73 -18.83 -0.88 1.54
CA GLU A 73 -17.93 -0.14 2.42
C GLU A 73 -17.17 -1.06 3.39
N VAL A 74 -17.89 -1.95 4.09
CA VAL A 74 -17.29 -2.95 4.97
C VAL A 74 -16.29 -3.84 4.22
N ARG A 75 -16.64 -4.28 3.00
CA ARG A 75 -15.72 -5.08 2.16
C ARG A 75 -14.47 -4.29 1.78
N ASN A 76 -14.59 -2.99 1.48
CA ASN A 76 -13.45 -2.15 1.13
C ASN A 76 -12.51 -1.98 2.33
N GLU A 77 -13.04 -1.73 3.52
CA GLU A 77 -12.24 -1.61 4.74
C GLU A 77 -11.53 -2.92 5.09
N ARG A 78 -12.22 -4.06 4.95
CA ARG A 78 -11.60 -5.38 5.10
C ARG A 78 -10.47 -5.60 4.09
N ALA A 79 -10.69 -5.29 2.81
CA ALA A 79 -9.67 -5.43 1.77
C ALA A 79 -8.45 -4.53 2.03
N LEU A 80 -8.66 -3.31 2.55
CA LEU A 80 -7.59 -2.42 2.98
C LEU A 80 -6.82 -2.99 4.17
N ALA A 81 -7.50 -3.52 5.19
CA ALA A 81 -6.87 -4.19 6.32
C ALA A 81 -6.00 -5.36 5.86
N GLN A 82 -6.53 -6.22 4.98
CA GLN A 82 -5.80 -7.36 4.38
C GLN A 82 -4.57 -6.88 3.61
N TYR A 83 -4.71 -5.80 2.84
CA TYR A 83 -3.61 -5.24 2.06
C TYR A 83 -2.46 -4.79 2.96
N TRP A 84 -2.76 -4.09 4.06
CA TRP A 84 -1.74 -3.62 4.99
C TRP A 84 -1.13 -4.74 5.83
N GLN A 85 -1.88 -5.83 6.09
CA GLN A 85 -1.37 -7.02 6.76
C GLN A 85 -0.60 -7.98 5.85
N THR A 86 -0.38 -7.63 4.58
CA THR A 86 0.29 -8.47 3.57
C THR A 86 -0.48 -9.73 3.15
N GLU A 87 -1.77 -9.81 3.48
CA GLU A 87 -2.68 -10.89 3.10
C GLU A 87 -3.19 -10.72 1.66
N TYR A 88 -2.27 -10.48 0.71
CA TYR A 88 -2.60 -10.10 -0.66
C TYR A 88 -3.42 -11.15 -1.42
N ALA A 89 -3.27 -12.42 -1.05
CA ALA A 89 -4.01 -13.52 -1.68
C ALA A 89 -5.49 -13.57 -1.26
N ALA A 90 -5.86 -12.93 -0.15
CA ALA A 90 -7.24 -12.91 0.34
C ALA A 90 -8.10 -11.82 -0.33
N ILE A 91 -7.47 -10.88 -1.04
CA ILE A 91 -8.15 -9.76 -1.70
C ILE A 91 -8.60 -10.22 -3.08
N GLU A 92 -9.82 -10.75 -3.16
CA GLU A 92 -10.40 -11.22 -4.40
C GLU A 92 -11.51 -10.27 -4.89
N PRO A 93 -11.30 -9.57 -6.03
CA PRO A 93 -12.39 -8.92 -6.74
C PRO A 93 -13.43 -9.96 -7.17
N LYS A 94 -14.71 -9.62 -7.09
CA LYS A 94 -15.77 -10.47 -7.65
C LYS A 94 -15.50 -10.78 -9.13
N ARG A 95 -15.61 -12.07 -9.46
CA ARG A 95 -15.49 -12.58 -10.82
C ARG A 95 -16.73 -13.39 -11.18
N ASP A 96 -17.09 -13.37 -12.46
CA ASP A 96 -18.10 -14.31 -12.98
C ASP A 96 -17.55 -15.73 -13.10
N ALA A 97 -18.43 -16.68 -13.45
CA ALA A 97 -18.07 -18.09 -13.67
C ALA A 97 -17.03 -18.28 -14.80
N SER A 98 -16.85 -17.29 -15.67
CA SER A 98 -15.83 -17.24 -16.73
C SER A 98 -14.51 -16.57 -16.29
N GLY A 99 -14.41 -16.10 -15.04
CA GLY A 99 -13.22 -15.47 -14.48
C GLY A 99 -13.03 -13.98 -14.83
N ILE A 100 -14.01 -13.37 -15.50
CA ILE A 100 -14.03 -11.94 -15.81
C ILE A 100 -14.39 -11.18 -14.53
N ILE A 101 -13.69 -10.09 -14.26
CA ILE A 101 -13.95 -9.23 -13.11
C ILE A 101 -15.32 -8.57 -13.31
N THR A 102 -16.27 -8.91 -12.43
CA THR A 102 -17.60 -8.29 -12.36
C THR A 102 -17.71 -7.26 -11.25
N GLU A 103 -16.67 -7.15 -10.42
CA GLU A 103 -16.58 -6.12 -9.40
C GLU A 103 -16.65 -4.73 -10.04
N THR A 104 -17.56 -3.91 -9.53
CA THR A 104 -17.80 -2.56 -10.03
C THR A 104 -17.20 -1.52 -9.07
N ASP A 105 -16.87 -1.91 -7.85
CA ASP A 105 -16.27 -1.01 -6.87
C ASP A 105 -14.84 -0.58 -7.28
N PRO A 106 -14.62 0.71 -7.59
CA PRO A 106 -13.33 1.20 -8.05
C PRO A 106 -12.21 1.03 -7.00
N GLN A 107 -12.53 1.18 -5.71
CA GLN A 107 -11.53 1.09 -4.65
C GLN A 107 -11.04 -0.36 -4.50
N LEU A 108 -11.97 -1.31 -4.49
CA LEU A 108 -11.63 -2.73 -4.37
C LEU A 108 -10.83 -3.23 -5.57
N LEU A 109 -11.18 -2.78 -6.79
CA LEU A 109 -10.43 -3.05 -8.00
C LEU A 109 -8.98 -2.57 -7.92
N LEU A 110 -8.77 -1.33 -7.47
CA LEU A 110 -7.43 -0.76 -7.32
C LEU A 110 -6.62 -1.45 -6.21
N VAL A 111 -7.22 -1.68 -5.05
CA VAL A 111 -6.57 -2.38 -3.93
C VAL A 111 -6.18 -3.81 -4.33
N GLY A 112 -7.06 -4.53 -5.02
CA GLY A 112 -6.76 -5.86 -5.57
C GLY A 112 -5.60 -5.84 -6.58
N ALA A 113 -5.59 -4.88 -7.51
CA ALA A 113 -4.48 -4.73 -8.46
C ALA A 113 -3.15 -4.41 -7.76
N ASN A 114 -3.18 -3.53 -6.74
CA ASN A 114 -2.02 -3.21 -5.91
C ASN A 114 -1.55 -4.44 -5.11
N ALA A 115 -2.47 -5.25 -4.60
CA ALA A 115 -2.17 -6.50 -3.90
C ALA A 115 -1.49 -7.52 -4.82
N GLU A 116 -1.99 -7.72 -6.04
CA GLU A 116 -1.34 -8.57 -7.05
C GLU A 116 0.07 -8.07 -7.39
N PHE A 117 0.25 -6.74 -7.50
CA PHE A 117 1.56 -6.14 -7.72
C PHE A 117 2.52 -6.42 -6.56
N ARG A 118 2.09 -6.24 -5.30
CA ARG A 118 2.89 -6.56 -4.12
C ARG A 118 3.22 -8.05 -4.07
N ALA A 119 2.25 -8.92 -4.34
CA ALA A 119 2.43 -10.37 -4.42
C ALA A 119 3.44 -10.78 -5.51
N SER A 120 3.57 -10.00 -6.59
CA SER A 120 4.56 -10.25 -7.65
C SER A 120 6.01 -10.03 -7.18
N GLN A 121 6.22 -9.14 -6.20
CA GLN A 121 7.54 -8.80 -5.66
C GLN A 121 8.11 -9.90 -4.75
N HIS A 122 7.26 -10.79 -4.24
CA HIS A 122 7.68 -11.94 -3.44
C HIS A 122 8.15 -13.14 -4.28
N ALA A 123 8.05 -13.08 -5.61
CA ALA A 123 8.56 -14.13 -6.48
C ALA A 123 10.09 -14.22 -6.40
N THR A 124 10.61 -15.44 -6.29
CA THR A 124 12.05 -15.68 -6.12
C THR A 124 12.80 -15.75 -7.45
N ASP A 125 12.13 -16.19 -8.52
CA ASP A 125 12.73 -16.33 -9.86
C ASP A 125 12.27 -15.20 -10.80
N ARG A 126 13.20 -14.71 -11.62
CA ARG A 126 12.97 -13.66 -12.63
C ARG A 126 11.89 -14.08 -13.63
N ALA A 127 11.89 -15.34 -14.08
CA ALA A 127 10.90 -15.79 -15.05
C ALA A 127 9.50 -15.80 -14.43
N GLU A 128 9.39 -16.16 -13.15
CA GLU A 128 8.15 -16.10 -12.40
C GLU A 128 7.70 -14.65 -12.16
N THR A 129 8.61 -13.75 -11.75
CA THR A 129 8.32 -12.33 -11.59
C THR A 129 7.78 -11.72 -12.89
N LEU A 130 8.37 -12.04 -14.04
CA LEU A 130 7.90 -11.55 -15.34
C LEU A 130 6.47 -12.03 -15.65
N ARG A 131 6.16 -13.32 -15.44
CA ARG A 131 4.80 -13.83 -15.64
C ARG A 131 3.79 -13.17 -14.69
N ARG A 132 4.16 -12.93 -13.44
CA ARG A 132 3.30 -12.22 -12.47
C ARG A 132 3.11 -10.76 -12.86
N LEU A 133 4.15 -10.07 -13.33
CA LEU A 133 4.03 -8.69 -13.83
C LEU A 133 3.19 -8.59 -15.10
N ASP A 134 3.26 -9.56 -16.02
CA ASP A 134 2.37 -9.60 -17.19
C ASP A 134 0.89 -9.68 -16.76
N ARG A 135 0.58 -10.46 -15.71
CA ARG A 135 -0.76 -10.51 -15.12
C ARG A 135 -1.14 -9.18 -14.50
N VAL A 136 -0.25 -8.57 -13.71
CA VAL A 136 -0.50 -7.28 -13.05
C VAL A 136 -0.78 -6.16 -14.07
N VAL A 137 -0.01 -6.10 -15.17
CA VAL A 137 -0.25 -5.13 -16.25
C VAL A 137 -1.63 -5.32 -16.86
N LYS A 138 -2.05 -6.58 -17.08
CA LYS A 138 -3.40 -6.88 -17.54
C LYS A 138 -4.46 -6.40 -16.53
N THR A 139 -4.29 -6.73 -15.25
CA THR A 139 -5.23 -6.33 -14.18
C THR A 139 -5.36 -4.81 -14.09
N TYR A 140 -4.26 -4.05 -14.05
CA TYR A 140 -4.32 -2.58 -14.07
C TYR A 140 -4.96 -2.04 -15.35
N GLY A 141 -4.71 -2.67 -16.50
CA GLY A 141 -5.36 -2.30 -17.76
C GLY A 141 -6.88 -2.51 -17.72
N ASP A 142 -7.34 -3.58 -17.07
CA ASP A 142 -8.77 -3.84 -16.86
C ASP A 142 -9.38 -2.81 -15.89
N VAL A 143 -8.69 -2.47 -14.79
CA VAL A 143 -9.11 -1.40 -13.87
C VAL A 143 -9.19 -0.05 -14.58
N LEU A 144 -8.21 0.28 -15.43
CA LEU A 144 -8.16 1.54 -16.17
C LEU A 144 -9.32 1.70 -17.17
N ARG A 145 -9.83 0.58 -17.71
CA ARG A 145 -11.03 0.58 -18.57
C ARG A 145 -12.30 0.89 -17.79
N THR A 146 -12.38 0.44 -16.55
CA THR A 146 -13.53 0.70 -15.67
C THR A 146 -13.47 2.10 -15.05
N GLN A 147 -12.28 2.53 -14.63
CA GLN A 147 -12.06 3.81 -13.98
C GLN A 147 -10.76 4.47 -14.47
N SER A 148 -10.89 5.67 -15.03
CA SER A 148 -9.73 6.52 -15.30
C SER A 148 -9.39 7.34 -14.05
N SER A 149 -8.28 7.00 -13.39
CA SER A 149 -7.71 7.75 -12.27
C SER A 149 -6.21 7.99 -12.51
N PRO A 150 -5.65 9.14 -12.08
CA PRO A 150 -4.22 9.39 -12.15
C PRO A 150 -3.38 8.30 -11.47
N ASP A 151 -3.85 7.80 -10.32
CA ASP A 151 -3.14 6.80 -9.54
C ASP A 151 -3.07 5.44 -10.27
N VAL A 152 -4.20 5.02 -10.86
CA VAL A 152 -4.28 3.78 -11.65
C VAL A 152 -3.36 3.89 -12.87
N SER A 153 -3.41 5.02 -13.56
CA SER A 153 -2.59 5.28 -14.75
C SER A 153 -1.10 5.27 -14.43
N TYR A 154 -0.71 5.91 -13.31
CA TYR A 154 0.66 5.91 -12.83
C TYR A 154 1.15 4.50 -12.47
N ASN A 155 0.35 3.74 -11.72
CA ASN A 155 0.69 2.38 -11.32
C ASN A 155 0.80 1.43 -12.51
N TYR A 156 -0.07 1.57 -13.51
CA TYR A 156 0.01 0.84 -14.77
C TYR A 156 1.33 1.10 -15.50
N GLU A 157 1.66 2.38 -15.72
CA GLU A 157 2.91 2.79 -16.38
C GLU A 157 4.15 2.29 -15.62
N TYR A 158 4.11 2.37 -14.29
CA TYR A 158 5.18 1.86 -13.44
C TYR A 158 5.37 0.34 -13.61
N ALA A 159 4.28 -0.43 -13.59
CA ALA A 159 4.32 -1.88 -13.78
C ALA A 159 4.88 -2.26 -15.16
N VAL A 160 4.45 -1.58 -16.23
CA VAL A 160 4.96 -1.77 -17.59
C VAL A 160 6.47 -1.50 -17.65
N ARG A 161 6.93 -0.37 -17.11
CA ARG A 161 8.36 -0.02 -17.10
C ARG A 161 9.19 -1.01 -16.29
N LEU A 162 8.69 -1.44 -15.14
CA LEU A 162 9.38 -2.43 -14.31
C LEU A 162 9.53 -3.76 -15.05
N ARG A 163 8.46 -4.23 -15.70
CA ARG A 163 8.43 -5.42 -16.53
C ARG A 163 9.42 -5.33 -17.70
N GLU A 164 9.46 -4.20 -18.39
CA GLU A 164 10.42 -3.94 -19.48
C GLU A 164 11.87 -3.90 -18.98
N ASN A 165 12.13 -3.30 -17.81
CA ASN A 165 13.47 -3.28 -17.24
C ASN A 165 13.93 -4.69 -16.82
N LEU A 166 13.02 -5.47 -16.23
CA LEU A 166 13.26 -6.88 -15.88
C LEU A 166 13.43 -7.75 -17.12
N SER A 167 12.72 -7.50 -18.22
CA SER A 167 12.86 -8.29 -19.46
C SER A 167 14.20 -8.02 -20.15
N ARG A 168 14.65 -6.76 -20.17
CA ARG A 168 15.91 -6.33 -20.78
C ARG A 168 17.17 -6.82 -20.05
N GLY A 169 17.06 -7.32 -18.82
CA GLY A 169 18.15 -7.98 -18.10
C GLY A 169 19.36 -7.10 -17.79
N ARG A 170 19.29 -5.79 -18.01
CA ARG A 170 20.36 -4.84 -17.75
C ARG A 170 20.34 -4.42 -16.28
N GLN A 171 20.64 -5.36 -15.40
CA GLN A 171 21.25 -5.00 -14.13
C GLN A 171 22.74 -5.04 -14.36
N THR A 172 23.37 -3.87 -14.49
CA THR A 172 24.81 -3.77 -14.24
C THR A 172 25.00 -4.25 -12.80
N PRO A 173 25.67 -5.39 -12.54
CA PRO A 173 25.85 -5.86 -11.19
C PRO A 173 26.65 -4.80 -10.43
N LEU A 174 26.09 -4.29 -9.33
CA LEU A 174 26.88 -3.54 -8.36
C LEU A 174 28.04 -4.45 -7.94
N LYS A 175 29.26 -3.90 -7.97
CA LYS A 175 30.45 -4.65 -7.54
C LYS A 175 30.21 -5.12 -6.10
N SER A 176 30.52 -6.39 -5.84
CA SER A 176 30.28 -7.06 -4.55
C SER A 176 30.90 -6.36 -3.33
N SER A 177 31.85 -5.46 -3.54
CA SER A 177 32.41 -4.56 -2.52
C SER A 177 31.37 -3.58 -1.97
N ASP A 178 30.51 -3.05 -2.81
CA ASP A 178 29.62 -1.94 -2.47
C ASP A 178 28.38 -2.44 -1.73
N MET A 179 27.95 -3.67 -2.03
CA MET A 179 26.91 -4.38 -1.29
C MET A 179 27.31 -4.70 0.14
N ARG A 180 28.55 -5.18 0.38
CA ARG A 180 29.01 -5.51 1.74
C ARG A 180 29.17 -4.28 2.63
N VAL A 181 29.61 -3.17 2.06
CA VAL A 181 29.73 -1.89 2.79
C VAL A 181 28.34 -1.37 3.15
N ALA A 182 27.42 -1.29 2.18
CA ALA A 182 26.05 -0.84 2.42
C ALA A 182 25.28 -1.71 3.44
N GLN A 183 25.53 -3.02 3.45
CA GLN A 183 24.90 -3.96 4.38
C GLN A 183 25.44 -3.82 5.81
N LYS A 184 26.71 -3.45 5.97
CA LYS A 184 27.32 -3.19 7.29
C LYS A 184 26.89 -1.83 7.85
N THR A 185 26.84 -0.77 7.05
CA THR A 185 26.34 0.54 7.49
C THR A 185 24.85 0.54 7.79
N ALA A 186 24.04 -0.22 7.05
CA ALA A 186 22.61 -0.38 7.35
C ALA A 186 22.37 -1.13 8.67
N ALA A 187 23.22 -2.11 9.01
CA ALA A 187 23.11 -2.85 10.28
C ALA A 187 23.51 -1.99 11.50
N GLU A 188 24.50 -1.10 11.37
CA GLU A 188 24.91 -0.19 12.45
C GLU A 188 23.96 1.00 12.66
N ALA A 189 23.25 1.45 11.61
CA ALA A 189 22.33 2.59 11.67
C ALA A 189 20.87 2.22 12.03
N ALA A 190 20.50 0.95 12.00
CA ALA A 190 19.11 0.48 12.09
C ALA A 190 18.81 -0.37 13.34
N SER A 191 19.50 -0.14 14.46
CA SER A 191 19.35 -0.96 15.68
C SER A 191 17.93 -0.99 16.28
N ASP A 192 17.05 -0.09 15.85
CA ASP A 192 15.67 0.08 16.34
C ASP A 192 14.60 -0.23 15.27
N LEU A 193 14.99 -0.73 14.09
CA LEU A 193 14.06 -1.07 13.01
C LEU A 193 14.10 -2.57 12.71
N PRO A 194 12.95 -3.18 12.33
CA PRO A 194 12.89 -4.60 12.03
C PRO A 194 13.86 -4.96 10.91
N VAL A 195 14.62 -6.04 11.12
CA VAL A 195 15.65 -6.52 10.20
C VAL A 195 14.97 -7.01 8.92
N GLY A 196 15.07 -6.24 7.84
CA GLY A 196 14.51 -6.61 6.54
C GLY A 196 14.33 -5.43 5.59
N PRO A 197 14.01 -5.69 4.31
CA PRO A 197 13.63 -4.64 3.37
C PRO A 197 12.31 -4.01 3.83
N THR A 198 12.35 -2.74 4.22
CA THR A 198 11.13 -1.97 4.52
C THR A 198 10.49 -1.45 3.22
N LEU A 199 9.27 -0.91 3.30
CA LEU A 199 8.56 -0.30 2.16
C LEU A 199 9.39 0.77 1.42
N HIS A 200 10.42 1.33 2.08
CA HIS A 200 11.31 2.38 1.58
C HIS A 200 12.74 1.89 1.25
N GLY A 201 13.00 0.59 1.34
CA GLY A 201 14.33 -0.01 1.15
C GLY A 201 15.02 -0.40 2.46
N TYR A 202 16.35 -0.55 2.43
CA TYR A 202 17.12 -0.85 3.63
C TYR A 202 17.18 0.40 4.52
N PRO A 203 16.87 0.29 5.82
CA PRO A 203 16.99 1.41 6.75
C PRO A 203 18.44 1.95 6.76
N GLY A 204 18.58 3.27 6.61
CA GLY A 204 19.89 3.95 6.54
C GLY A 204 20.64 3.80 5.20
N GLY A 205 20.07 3.12 4.20
CA GLY A 205 20.69 2.98 2.88
C GLY A 205 20.54 4.25 2.01
N PRO A 206 21.56 4.65 1.22
CA PRO A 206 21.41 5.75 0.28
C PRO A 206 20.33 5.44 -0.77
N PRO A 207 19.54 6.45 -1.22
CA PRO A 207 18.49 6.24 -2.22
C PRO A 207 19.04 5.61 -3.51
N LYS A 208 18.34 4.60 -4.04
CA LYS A 208 18.75 3.92 -5.28
C LYS A 208 18.88 4.94 -6.42
N GLY A 209 20.10 5.08 -6.96
CA GLY A 209 20.40 5.95 -8.11
C GLY A 209 21.17 7.23 -7.79
N THR A 210 21.57 7.47 -6.53
CA THR A 210 22.46 8.61 -6.20
C THR A 210 23.93 8.20 -6.28
N ASP A 211 24.69 8.87 -7.14
CA ASP A 211 26.15 8.75 -7.23
C ASP A 211 26.79 9.52 -6.05
N MET A 212 27.22 8.77 -5.04
CA MET A 212 27.84 9.32 -3.81
C MET A 212 29.19 9.99 -4.06
N SER A 213 29.73 9.94 -5.28
CA SER A 213 30.99 10.59 -5.64
C SER A 213 30.87 12.12 -5.79
N GLN A 214 29.65 12.68 -5.85
CA GLN A 214 29.42 14.09 -6.14
C GLN A 214 29.07 14.99 -4.94
N PHE A 215 28.98 14.47 -3.72
CA PHE A 215 28.86 15.36 -2.55
C PHE A 215 30.22 16.01 -2.23
N LYS A 216 30.62 16.98 -3.06
CA LYS A 216 31.66 17.94 -2.71
C LYS A 216 31.10 18.86 -1.64
N ILE A 217 31.37 18.52 -0.38
CA ILE A 217 31.20 19.43 0.73
C ILE A 217 32.21 20.56 0.52
N VAL A 218 31.75 21.70 0.00
CA VAL A 218 32.56 22.91 -0.13
C VAL A 218 32.64 23.53 1.27
N ILE A 219 33.65 23.16 2.04
CA ILE A 219 33.99 23.85 3.28
C ILE A 219 34.75 25.13 2.88
N PRO A 220 34.19 26.34 3.09
CA PRO A 220 34.92 27.56 2.79
C PRO A 220 36.10 27.67 3.76
N LYS A 221 37.32 27.52 3.26
CA LYS A 221 38.54 27.71 4.07
C LYS A 221 38.67 29.18 4.47
N ARG A 222 39.02 29.41 5.75
CA ARG A 222 39.41 30.73 6.27
C ARG A 222 40.73 31.18 5.62
N GLY A 223 40.91 32.50 5.49
CA GLY A 223 41.94 33.12 4.64
C GLY A 223 43.38 32.69 4.93
N GLU A 224 43.69 32.36 6.19
CA GLU A 224 45.03 31.97 6.63
C GLU A 224 45.46 30.56 6.14
N GLU A 225 44.52 29.63 5.93
CA GLU A 225 44.82 28.23 5.54
C GLU A 225 45.08 28.03 4.03
N ARG A 226 45.07 29.12 3.23
CA ARG A 226 45.31 29.04 1.78
C ARG A 226 46.79 29.10 1.40
N LYS A 227 47.68 29.51 2.30
CA LYS A 227 49.11 29.71 1.99
C LYS A 227 49.98 28.45 2.17
N ASP A 228 49.51 27.45 2.89
CA ASP A 228 50.35 26.32 3.32
C ASP A 228 50.27 25.07 2.41
N ASN A 229 49.55 25.10 1.29
CA ASN A 229 49.54 23.99 0.35
C ASN A 229 49.99 24.42 -1.04
N PRO A 230 50.95 23.71 -1.67
CA PRO A 230 51.37 24.01 -3.03
C PRO A 230 50.21 23.78 -4.02
N GLU A 231 50.11 24.68 -5.00
CA GLU A 231 49.09 24.65 -6.06
C GLU A 231 49.02 23.28 -6.76
N ALA A 232 47.78 22.85 -7.04
CA ALA A 232 47.49 21.58 -7.70
C ALA A 232 48.15 21.53 -9.08
N GLY A 233 49.18 20.68 -9.22
CA GLY A 233 49.89 20.46 -10.49
C GLY A 233 51.39 20.15 -10.35
N LYS A 234 52.03 20.46 -9.21
CA LYS A 234 53.40 20.03 -8.92
C LYS A 234 53.39 18.88 -7.93
N GLY A 235 53.79 17.69 -8.39
CA GLY A 235 53.95 16.50 -7.54
C GLY A 235 54.87 16.79 -6.35
N GLY A 236 54.42 16.44 -5.15
CA GLY A 236 55.20 16.64 -3.92
C GLY A 236 56.56 15.92 -3.95
N ALA A 237 57.56 16.53 -3.32
CA ALA A 237 58.93 16.02 -3.28
C ALA A 237 58.99 14.65 -2.59
N LYS A 238 59.56 13.66 -3.30
CA LYS A 238 59.66 12.27 -2.87
C LYS A 238 60.73 12.16 -1.77
N VAL A 239 60.32 12.08 -0.52
CA VAL A 239 61.23 11.80 0.60
C VAL A 239 61.61 10.31 0.56
N ARG A 240 62.89 10.02 0.33
CA ARG A 240 63.44 8.66 0.37
C ARG A 240 63.71 8.30 1.83
N LYS A 241 63.05 7.26 2.35
CA LYS A 241 63.37 6.69 3.67
C LYS A 241 64.74 6.00 3.59
N GLY A 242 65.68 6.46 4.42
CA GLY A 242 66.84 5.70 4.87
C GLY A 242 66.54 5.08 6.22
#